data_AF-A0A0C9WYV3-F1
#
_entry.id   AF-A0A0C9WYV3-F1
#
_cell.length_a   1.000
_cell.length_b   1.000
_cell.length_c   1.000
_cell.angle_alpha   90.00
_cell.angle_beta   90.00
_cell.angle_gamma   90.00
#
_symmetry.space_group_name_H-M   'P 1'
#
loop_
_entity.id
_entity.type
_entity.pdbx_description
1 polymer ?
#
loop_
_entity_poly.entity_id
_entity_poly.type
_entity_poly.pdbx_seq_one_letter_code
_entity_poly.pdbx_strand_id
1 'polypeptide(L)'
;PEAKIKNAERMRNKRAKDIFNKKQQSYPAPLYDDKTDEHRINSGGEWEWNRFCKIREEVEIWNDFLGGVDFWDGRLGPSLAEACKTAGGQERWVADILEHIEWGRELLQSLERMQGVLPNKAWQIRHLWQVEVQCLKTVLKGLACLESRVNLDRHGSLNLLSALDIDELMGVHGGRTVDGDEEFLDIEESNN
;
A
#
# COMPACT_ATOMS: atom_id res chain seq x y z
N PRO A 1 -18.30 -28.85 19.70
CA PRO A 1 -17.68 -28.69 18.35
C PRO A 1 -17.29 -27.24 18.06
N GLU A 2 -18.25 -26.30 18.20
CA GLU A 2 -18.03 -24.86 17.95
C GLU A 2 -16.99 -24.22 18.87
N ALA A 3 -16.96 -24.61 20.15
CA ALA A 3 -15.97 -24.09 21.11
C ALA A 3 -14.51 -24.43 20.72
N LYS A 4 -14.28 -25.57 20.05
CA LYS A 4 -12.95 -25.96 19.57
C LYS A 4 -12.54 -25.15 18.32
N ILE A 5 -13.49 -24.84 17.45
CA ILE A 5 -13.28 -24.02 16.24
C ILE A 5 -12.96 -22.57 16.64
N LYS A 6 -13.75 -21.97 17.54
CA LYS A 6 -13.48 -20.61 18.06
C LYS A 6 -12.13 -20.49 18.75
N ASN A 7 -11.68 -21.54 19.44
CA ASN A 7 -10.38 -21.54 20.11
C ASN A 7 -9.22 -21.68 19.11
N ALA A 8 -9.40 -22.47 18.05
CA ALA A 8 -8.43 -22.58 16.97
C ALA A 8 -8.28 -21.25 16.20
N GLU A 9 -9.39 -20.57 15.91
CA GLU A 9 -9.37 -19.23 15.30
C GLU A 9 -8.72 -18.19 16.20
N ARG A 10 -9.02 -18.19 17.52
CA ARG A 10 -8.33 -17.32 18.48
C ARG A 10 -6.83 -17.56 18.51
N MET A 11 -6.38 -18.80 18.49
CA MET A 11 -4.95 -19.14 18.48
C MET A 11 -4.29 -18.76 17.15
N ARG A 12 -4.99 -18.89 16.01
CA ARG A 12 -4.51 -18.45 14.70
C ARG A 12 -4.38 -16.93 14.63
N ASN A 13 -5.38 -16.20 15.11
CA ASN A 13 -5.37 -14.73 15.16
C ASN A 13 -4.33 -14.21 16.16
N LYS A 14 -4.13 -14.89 17.29
CA LYS A 14 -3.07 -14.56 18.24
C LYS A 14 -1.68 -14.75 17.62
N ARG A 15 -1.43 -15.86 16.93
CA ARG A 15 -0.17 -16.08 16.21
C ARG A 15 0.06 -15.06 15.11
N ALA A 16 -0.99 -14.71 14.35
CA ALA A 16 -0.92 -13.66 13.34
C ALA A 16 -0.58 -12.29 13.96
N LYS A 17 -1.19 -11.95 15.11
CA LYS A 17 -0.86 -10.74 15.88
C LYS A 17 0.55 -10.73 16.48
N ASP A 18 1.02 -11.87 17.00
CA ASP A 18 2.38 -11.97 17.55
C ASP A 18 3.43 -11.89 16.44
N ILE A 19 3.15 -12.48 15.27
CA ILE A 19 3.96 -12.31 14.06
C ILE A 19 3.90 -10.86 13.59
N PHE A 20 2.73 -10.23 13.57
CA PHE A 20 2.54 -8.82 13.24
C PHE A 20 3.34 -7.90 14.17
N ASN A 21 3.24 -8.06 15.49
CA ASN A 21 3.98 -7.24 16.46
C ASN A 21 5.50 -7.46 16.36
N LYS A 22 5.95 -8.71 16.12
CA LYS A 22 7.37 -8.99 15.84
C LYS A 22 7.82 -8.35 14.53
N LYS A 23 6.96 -8.33 13.51
CA LYS A 23 7.24 -7.76 12.18
C LYS A 23 7.13 -6.23 12.16
N GLN A 24 6.28 -5.61 12.98
CA GLN A 24 6.20 -4.15 13.19
C GLN A 24 7.48 -3.62 13.86
N GLN A 25 8.12 -4.42 14.72
CA GLN A 25 9.46 -4.14 15.24
C GLN A 25 10.59 -4.47 14.24
N SER A 26 10.26 -5.04 13.07
CA SER A 26 11.21 -5.48 12.05
C SER A 26 10.79 -5.08 10.64
N TYR A 27 10.14 -3.91 10.46
CA TYR A 27 10.08 -3.34 9.12
C TYR A 27 11.54 -3.23 8.64
N PRO A 28 11.92 -3.96 7.58
CA PRO A 28 13.30 -3.98 7.15
C PRO A 28 13.67 -2.54 6.80
N ALA A 29 14.84 -2.09 7.28
CA ALA A 29 15.42 -0.85 6.79
C ALA A 29 15.41 -0.87 5.25
N PRO A 30 15.26 0.29 4.58
CA PRO A 30 15.19 0.38 3.14
C PRO A 30 16.21 -0.57 2.50
N LEU A 31 15.73 -1.43 1.59
CA LEU A 31 16.53 -2.49 0.95
C LEU A 31 17.79 -1.97 0.23
N TYR A 32 17.92 -0.65 0.07
CA TYR A 32 18.93 0.04 -0.72
C TYR A 32 19.67 1.11 0.09
N ASP A 33 20.94 0.84 0.38
CA ASP A 33 21.97 1.86 0.58
C ASP A 33 22.78 1.98 -0.72
N ASP A 34 22.70 3.16 -1.35
CA ASP A 34 23.34 3.52 -2.63
C ASP A 34 24.88 3.37 -2.60
N LYS A 35 25.47 3.09 -1.44
CA LYS A 35 26.92 3.04 -1.21
C LYS A 35 27.61 1.69 -1.44
N THR A 36 26.90 0.64 -1.89
CA THR A 36 27.44 -0.74 -1.99
C THR A 36 27.80 -1.20 -3.42
N ASP A 37 28.07 -0.27 -4.34
CA ASP A 37 28.34 -0.58 -5.75
C ASP A 37 29.63 -1.37 -6.02
N GLU A 38 30.66 -1.31 -5.16
CA GLU A 38 31.94 -2.00 -5.41
C GLU A 38 31.86 -3.54 -5.25
N HIS A 39 30.94 -4.06 -4.42
CA HIS A 39 30.72 -5.51 -4.30
C HIS A 39 29.88 -6.13 -5.43
N ARG A 40 29.17 -5.29 -6.22
CA ARG A 40 28.29 -5.73 -7.31
C ARG A 40 29.06 -6.20 -8.55
N ILE A 41 30.22 -5.60 -8.81
CA ILE A 41 31.03 -5.87 -10.01
C ILE A 41 31.74 -7.23 -9.92
N ASN A 42 32.12 -7.65 -8.70
CA ASN A 42 32.93 -8.86 -8.48
C ASN A 42 32.14 -10.14 -8.23
N SER A 43 30.81 -10.08 -8.06
CA SER A 43 29.97 -11.21 -7.64
C SER A 43 29.21 -11.92 -8.78
N GLY A 44 29.45 -11.54 -10.04
CA GLY A 44 29.03 -12.27 -11.24
C GLY A 44 27.61 -12.83 -11.21
N GLY A 45 26.57 -11.99 -11.40
CA GLY A 45 25.16 -12.40 -11.57
C GLY A 45 24.49 -13.14 -10.39
N GLU A 46 25.26 -13.66 -9.42
CA GLU A 46 24.77 -14.38 -8.25
C GLU A 46 24.19 -13.42 -7.20
N TRP A 47 24.68 -12.19 -7.16
CA TRP A 47 24.11 -11.14 -6.32
C TRP A 47 22.68 -10.77 -6.72
N GLU A 48 22.40 -10.67 -8.02
CA GLU A 48 21.06 -10.33 -8.54
C GLU A 48 20.07 -11.45 -8.19
N TRP A 49 20.51 -12.71 -8.30
CA TRP A 49 19.72 -13.86 -7.89
C TRP A 49 19.38 -13.83 -6.39
N ASN A 50 20.37 -13.57 -5.53
CA ASN A 50 20.15 -13.50 -4.08
C ASN A 50 19.25 -12.33 -3.68
N ARG A 51 19.44 -11.16 -4.32
CA ARG A 51 18.56 -10.01 -4.18
C ARG A 51 17.12 -10.38 -4.53
N PHE A 52 16.91 -11.05 -5.66
CA PHE A 52 15.57 -11.43 -6.12
C PHE A 52 14.89 -12.43 -5.19
N CYS A 53 15.66 -13.41 -4.68
CA CYS A 53 15.17 -14.34 -3.66
C CYS A 53 14.69 -13.59 -2.40
N LYS A 54 15.44 -12.58 -1.95
CA LYS A 54 15.07 -11.77 -0.79
C LYS A 54 13.79 -10.95 -1.06
N ILE A 55 13.68 -10.30 -2.22
CA ILE A 55 12.46 -9.56 -2.60
C ILE A 55 11.24 -10.49 -2.62
N ARG A 56 11.39 -11.71 -3.17
CA ARG A 56 10.32 -12.71 -3.16
C ARG A 56 9.86 -13.04 -1.73
N GLU A 57 10.80 -13.29 -0.81
CA GLU A 57 10.48 -13.58 0.59
C GLU A 57 9.74 -12.41 1.25
N GLU A 58 10.14 -11.17 0.96
CA GLU A 58 9.45 -9.99 1.48
C GLU A 58 8.04 -9.83 0.90
N VAL A 59 7.84 -10.12 -0.39
CA VAL A 59 6.51 -10.14 -1.02
C VAL A 59 5.62 -11.21 -0.41
N GLU A 60 6.13 -12.41 -0.14
CA GLU A 60 5.38 -13.48 0.54
C GLU A 60 4.97 -13.04 1.96
N ILE A 61 5.90 -12.43 2.70
CA ILE A 61 5.65 -11.89 4.03
C ILE A 61 4.57 -10.80 4.01
N TRP A 62 4.64 -9.88 3.04
CA TRP A 62 3.68 -8.80 2.85
C TRP A 62 2.30 -9.36 2.49
N ASN A 63 2.24 -10.30 1.55
CA ASN A 63 1.02 -10.99 1.12
C ASN A 63 0.32 -11.74 2.28
N ASP A 64 1.09 -12.37 3.16
CA ASP A 64 0.58 -13.16 4.29
C ASP A 64 -0.04 -12.32 5.42
N PHE A 65 0.13 -10.99 5.38
CA PHE A 65 -0.35 -10.07 6.41
C PHE A 65 -1.81 -10.29 6.83
N LEU A 66 -2.72 -10.37 5.84
CA LEU A 66 -4.12 -10.73 6.05
C LEU A 66 -4.44 -12.14 5.54
N GLY A 67 -3.44 -13.00 5.43
CA GLY A 67 -3.57 -14.40 5.02
C GLY A 67 -3.68 -14.64 3.52
N GLY A 68 -3.02 -13.80 2.72
CA GLY A 68 -2.96 -13.90 1.26
C GLY A 68 -3.88 -12.90 0.56
N VAL A 69 -3.34 -12.22 -0.45
CA VAL A 69 -3.98 -11.13 -1.21
C VAL A 69 -5.33 -11.52 -1.79
N ASP A 70 -5.49 -12.78 -2.17
CA ASP A 70 -6.75 -13.34 -2.69
C ASP A 70 -7.90 -13.28 -1.69
N PHE A 71 -7.60 -13.15 -0.39
CA PHE A 71 -8.59 -13.12 0.68
C PHE A 71 -8.78 -11.73 1.30
N TRP A 72 -8.02 -10.72 0.87
CA TRP A 72 -8.03 -9.40 1.50
C TRP A 72 -9.39 -8.71 1.37
N ASP A 73 -10.03 -8.77 0.21
CA ASP A 73 -11.36 -8.19 -0.02
C ASP A 73 -12.42 -8.69 0.97
N GLY A 74 -12.36 -9.97 1.34
CA GLY A 74 -13.28 -10.57 2.31
C GLY A 74 -12.91 -10.31 3.77
N ARG A 75 -11.68 -9.86 4.05
CA ARG A 75 -11.14 -9.73 5.42
C ARG A 75 -11.02 -8.29 5.90
N LEU A 76 -10.82 -7.33 5.01
CA LEU A 76 -10.66 -5.92 5.36
C LEU A 76 -11.91 -5.38 6.05
N GLY A 77 -13.11 -5.63 5.50
CA GLY A 77 -14.38 -5.20 6.11
C GLY A 77 -14.58 -5.72 7.54
N PRO A 78 -14.52 -7.04 7.78
CA PRO A 78 -14.59 -7.59 9.14
C PRO A 78 -13.48 -7.08 10.08
N SER A 79 -12.28 -6.85 9.56
CA SER A 79 -11.16 -6.29 10.36
C SER A 79 -11.45 -4.86 10.79
N LEU A 80 -11.96 -4.02 9.90
CA LEU A 80 -12.36 -2.64 10.21
C LEU A 80 -13.51 -2.62 11.23
N ALA A 81 -14.54 -3.44 11.00
CA ALA A 81 -15.67 -3.56 11.92
C ALA A 81 -15.25 -3.97 13.34
N GLU A 82 -14.23 -4.82 13.47
CA GLU A 82 -13.64 -5.16 14.77
C GLU A 82 -12.88 -3.97 15.38
N ALA A 83 -12.12 -3.22 14.57
CA ALA A 83 -11.38 -2.04 15.02
C ALA A 83 -12.30 -0.94 15.57
N CYS A 84 -13.44 -0.69 14.90
CA CYS A 84 -14.45 0.28 15.34
C CYS A 84 -15.09 -0.04 16.71
N LYS A 85 -14.90 -1.25 17.26
CA LYS A 85 -15.38 -1.61 18.62
C LYS A 85 -14.55 -0.98 19.73
N THR A 86 -13.41 -0.38 19.40
CA THR A 86 -12.49 0.25 20.35
C THR A 86 -12.36 1.73 20.05
N ALA A 87 -12.30 2.57 21.10
CA ALA A 87 -12.10 4.00 20.94
C ALA A 87 -10.74 4.29 20.27
N GLY A 88 -10.73 5.05 19.18
CA GLY A 88 -9.54 5.30 18.36
C GLY A 88 -9.07 4.12 17.50
N GLY A 89 -9.82 3.01 17.49
CA GLY A 89 -9.41 1.80 16.80
C GLY A 89 -9.48 1.92 15.27
N GLN A 90 -10.45 2.68 14.76
CA GLN A 90 -10.60 2.94 13.32
C GLN A 90 -9.40 3.73 12.78
N GLU A 91 -9.03 4.83 13.44
CA GLU A 91 -7.91 5.68 13.03
C GLU A 91 -6.59 4.89 13.04
N ARG A 92 -6.38 4.06 14.08
CA ARG A 92 -5.23 3.16 14.14
C ARG A 92 -5.24 2.14 13.02
N TRP A 93 -6.38 1.52 12.74
CA TRP A 93 -6.49 0.56 11.65
C TRP A 93 -6.18 1.20 10.29
N VAL A 94 -6.70 2.40 10.03
CA VAL A 94 -6.39 3.15 8.80
C VAL A 94 -4.88 3.44 8.71
N ALA A 95 -4.25 3.88 9.81
CA ALA A 95 -2.81 4.11 9.84
C ALA A 95 -2.00 2.83 9.56
N ASP A 96 -2.38 1.70 10.17
CA ASP A 96 -1.73 0.40 9.95
C ASP A 96 -1.86 -0.04 8.47
N ILE A 97 -3.01 0.18 7.83
CA ILE A 97 -3.18 -0.14 6.39
C ILE A 97 -2.37 0.82 5.51
N LEU A 98 -2.31 2.11 5.83
CA LEU A 98 -1.50 3.07 5.08
C LEU A 98 0.00 2.73 5.14
N GLU A 99 0.51 2.32 6.31
CA GLU A 99 1.88 1.81 6.45
C GLU A 99 2.10 0.56 5.59
N HIS A 100 1.14 -0.35 5.58
CA HIS A 100 1.21 -1.57 4.76
C HIS A 100 1.15 -1.30 3.25
N ILE A 101 0.40 -0.28 2.82
CA ILE A 101 0.39 0.22 1.43
C ILE A 101 1.78 0.76 1.06
N GLU A 102 2.39 1.57 1.93
CA GLU A 102 3.71 2.15 1.65
C GLU A 102 4.78 1.05 1.50
N TRP A 103 4.77 0.04 2.37
CA TRP A 103 5.63 -1.14 2.20
C TRP A 103 5.40 -1.85 0.85
N GLY A 104 4.13 -1.97 0.42
CA GLY A 104 3.81 -2.53 -0.89
C GLY A 104 4.39 -1.71 -2.06
N ARG A 105 4.39 -0.37 -1.94
CA ARG A 105 4.99 0.53 -2.94
C ARG A 105 6.51 0.41 -2.99
N GLU A 106 7.18 0.29 -1.85
CA GLU A 106 8.62 0.04 -1.77
C GLU A 106 9.00 -1.30 -2.42
N LEU A 107 8.19 -2.35 -2.20
CA LEU A 107 8.36 -3.65 -2.86
C LEU A 107 8.15 -3.55 -4.37
N LEU A 108 7.14 -2.81 -4.82
CA LEU A 108 6.89 -2.57 -6.25
C LEU A 108 8.07 -1.86 -6.91
N GLN A 109 8.57 -0.78 -6.29
CA GLN A 109 9.75 -0.05 -6.78
C GLN A 109 11.00 -0.93 -6.83
N SER A 110 11.14 -1.84 -5.86
CA SER A 110 12.24 -2.82 -5.84
C SER A 110 12.13 -3.85 -6.97
N LEU A 111 10.90 -4.26 -7.32
CA LEU A 111 10.62 -5.19 -8.42
C LEU A 111 10.79 -4.56 -9.81
N GLU A 112 10.43 -3.29 -10.00
CA GLU A 112 10.54 -2.59 -11.29
C GLU A 112 11.98 -2.45 -11.81
N ARG A 113 12.98 -2.72 -10.98
CA ARG A 113 14.40 -2.53 -11.27
C ARG A 113 15.15 -3.85 -11.31
N MET A 114 15.24 -4.48 -12.48
CA MET A 114 16.35 -5.39 -12.79
C MET A 114 17.54 -4.55 -13.28
N GLN A 115 18.33 -4.03 -12.34
CA GLN A 115 19.46 -3.13 -12.64
C GLN A 115 20.80 -3.86 -12.79
N GLY A 116 20.80 -5.20 -12.72
CA GLY A 116 22.03 -5.99 -12.63
C GLY A 116 22.38 -6.84 -13.84
N VAL A 117 23.44 -7.62 -13.63
CA VAL A 117 23.90 -8.66 -14.56
C VAL A 117 22.99 -9.88 -14.41
N LEU A 118 22.41 -10.36 -15.51
CA LEU A 118 21.59 -11.56 -15.49
C LEU A 118 22.40 -12.78 -15.04
N PRO A 119 21.78 -13.76 -14.34
CA PRO A 119 22.44 -15.01 -14.01
C PRO A 119 22.98 -15.72 -15.25
N ASN A 120 24.16 -16.33 -15.14
CA ASN A 120 24.81 -17.00 -16.28
C ASN A 120 24.04 -18.21 -16.83
N LYS A 121 23.17 -18.84 -16.01
CA LYS A 121 22.43 -20.03 -16.42
C LYS A 121 21.05 -19.66 -16.95
N ALA A 122 20.73 -20.07 -18.18
CA ALA A 122 19.46 -19.76 -18.83
C ALA A 122 18.20 -20.19 -18.03
N TRP A 123 18.28 -21.25 -17.23
CA TRP A 123 17.16 -21.66 -16.37
C TRP A 123 16.93 -20.72 -15.19
N GLN A 124 17.98 -20.09 -14.65
CA GLN A 124 17.87 -19.11 -13.57
C GLN A 124 17.20 -17.85 -14.10
N ILE A 125 17.54 -17.40 -15.30
CA ILE A 125 16.88 -16.26 -15.95
C ILE A 125 15.38 -16.52 -16.12
N ARG A 126 14.99 -17.67 -16.67
CA ARG A 126 13.57 -18.04 -16.82
C ARG A 126 12.83 -18.08 -15.48
N HIS A 127 13.46 -18.64 -14.46
CA HIS A 127 12.87 -18.70 -13.12
C HIS A 127 12.73 -17.31 -12.51
N LEU A 128 13.74 -16.45 -12.67
CA LEU A 128 13.71 -15.07 -12.18
C LEU A 128 12.54 -14.31 -12.79
N TRP A 129 12.36 -14.36 -14.12
CA TRP A 129 11.20 -13.74 -14.78
C TRP A 129 9.87 -14.29 -14.30
N GLN A 130 9.78 -15.61 -14.07
CA GLN A 130 8.55 -16.20 -13.54
C GLN A 130 8.23 -15.66 -12.14
N VAL A 131 9.22 -15.63 -11.25
CA VAL A 131 9.07 -15.12 -9.88
C VAL A 131 8.74 -13.63 -9.91
N GLU A 132 9.39 -12.86 -10.77
CA GLU A 132 9.14 -11.42 -10.93
C GLU A 132 7.69 -11.14 -11.31
N VAL A 133 7.20 -11.80 -12.35
CA VAL A 133 5.81 -11.66 -12.80
C VAL A 133 4.84 -12.06 -11.70
N GLN A 134 5.14 -13.11 -10.92
CA GLN A 134 4.31 -13.52 -9.79
C GLN A 134 4.31 -12.49 -8.66
N CYS A 135 5.47 -11.95 -8.31
CA CYS A 135 5.63 -10.93 -7.28
C CYS A 135 4.91 -9.64 -7.68
N LEU A 136 5.13 -9.15 -8.91
CA LEU A 136 4.45 -7.97 -9.45
C LEU A 136 2.93 -8.13 -9.43
N LYS A 137 2.41 -9.27 -9.90
CA LYS A 137 0.97 -9.55 -9.86
C LYS A 137 0.42 -9.51 -8.44
N THR A 138 1.14 -10.09 -7.49
CA THR A 138 0.74 -10.16 -6.07
C THR A 138 0.71 -8.76 -5.45
N VAL A 139 1.79 -7.99 -5.62
CA VAL A 139 1.93 -6.65 -5.07
C VAL A 139 0.91 -5.69 -5.69
N LEU A 140 0.78 -5.66 -7.02
CA LEU A 140 -0.19 -4.78 -7.70
C LEU A 140 -1.63 -5.10 -7.30
N LYS A 141 -1.99 -6.40 -7.23
CA LYS A 141 -3.33 -6.81 -6.79
C LYS A 141 -3.61 -6.35 -5.36
N GLY A 142 -2.63 -6.51 -4.46
CA GLY A 142 -2.82 -6.15 -3.06
C GLY A 142 -2.87 -4.65 -2.86
N LEU A 143 -2.01 -3.88 -3.53
CA LEU A 143 -2.07 -2.42 -3.53
C LEU A 143 -3.43 -1.92 -4.03
N ALA A 144 -3.91 -2.41 -5.17
CA ALA A 144 -5.23 -2.04 -5.68
C ALA A 144 -6.36 -2.37 -4.69
N CYS A 145 -6.29 -3.54 -4.02
CA CYS A 145 -7.26 -3.92 -2.99
C CYS A 145 -7.21 -2.98 -1.78
N LEU A 146 -6.03 -2.73 -1.22
CA LEU A 146 -5.88 -1.88 -0.04
C LEU A 146 -6.22 -0.41 -0.34
N GLU A 147 -5.70 0.14 -1.43
CA GLU A 147 -5.93 1.54 -1.82
C GLU A 147 -7.39 1.80 -2.14
N SER A 148 -8.07 0.91 -2.88
CA SER A 148 -9.51 1.05 -3.13
C SER A 148 -10.30 1.04 -1.83
N ARG A 149 -9.96 0.16 -0.88
CA ARG A 149 -10.66 0.06 0.41
C ARG A 149 -10.39 1.25 1.32
N VAL A 150 -9.14 1.66 1.49
CA VAL A 150 -8.79 2.84 2.29
C VAL A 150 -9.41 4.10 1.70
N ASN A 151 -9.45 4.25 0.37
CA ASN A 151 -10.10 5.40 -0.25
C ASN A 151 -11.62 5.38 -0.02
N LEU A 152 -12.28 4.22 -0.07
CA LEU A 152 -13.69 4.10 0.26
C LEU A 152 -13.97 4.41 1.75
N ASP A 153 -13.12 3.91 2.64
CA ASP A 153 -13.31 3.99 4.08
C ASP A 153 -12.89 5.36 4.67
N ARG A 154 -11.92 6.05 4.05
CA ARG A 154 -11.46 7.40 4.44
C ARG A 154 -12.46 8.49 4.04
N HIS A 155 -13.28 8.25 3.01
CA HIS A 155 -14.14 9.27 2.42
C HIS A 155 -15.66 9.04 2.61
N GLY A 156 -16.05 7.92 3.23
CA GLY A 156 -17.47 7.58 3.41
C GLY A 156 -18.18 7.33 2.07
N SER A 157 -19.40 6.79 2.14
CA SER A 157 -20.19 6.29 1.01
C SER A 157 -20.66 7.33 -0.03
N LEU A 158 -20.08 8.54 -0.06
CA LEU A 158 -20.65 9.67 -0.81
C LEU A 158 -19.73 10.34 -1.84
N ASN A 159 -18.48 9.94 -2.06
CA ASN A 159 -17.64 10.69 -3.01
C ASN A 159 -16.56 9.87 -3.73
N LEU A 160 -16.99 8.83 -4.46
CA LEU A 160 -16.15 8.17 -5.47
C LEU A 160 -15.82 9.05 -6.70
N LEU A 161 -16.33 10.30 -6.77
CA LEU A 161 -16.16 11.19 -7.92
C LEU A 161 -15.67 12.62 -7.58
N SER A 162 -15.53 13.02 -6.32
CA SER A 162 -15.19 14.43 -6.01
C SER A 162 -13.69 14.75 -5.95
N ALA A 163 -12.81 13.74 -6.05
CA ALA A 163 -11.36 13.94 -6.06
C ALA A 163 -10.70 13.49 -7.37
N LEU A 164 -11.52 13.19 -8.40
CA LEU A 164 -11.07 13.44 -9.76
C LEU A 164 -11.29 14.92 -9.98
N ASP A 165 -10.18 15.63 -9.97
CA ASP A 165 -10.03 17.03 -10.33
C ASP A 165 -10.54 17.23 -11.77
N ILE A 166 -11.86 17.35 -11.92
CA ILE A 166 -12.51 17.63 -13.21
C ILE A 166 -12.01 18.98 -13.75
N ASP A 167 -11.58 19.90 -12.89
CA ASP A 167 -10.98 21.17 -13.27
C ASP A 167 -9.60 20.98 -13.92
N GLU A 168 -8.81 19.99 -13.46
CA GLU A 168 -7.52 19.65 -14.07
C GLU A 168 -7.68 18.84 -15.39
N LEU A 169 -8.74 18.03 -15.51
CA LEU A 169 -9.04 17.26 -16.72
C LEU A 169 -9.72 18.10 -17.83
N MET A 170 -10.39 19.21 -17.48
CA MET A 170 -11.15 20.05 -18.41
C MET A 170 -10.33 21.17 -19.06
N GLY A 171 -9.06 21.37 -18.68
CA GLY A 171 -8.17 22.27 -19.41
C GLY A 171 -8.74 23.68 -19.65
N VAL A 172 -9.46 24.24 -18.68
CA VAL A 172 -9.98 25.62 -18.78
C VAL A 172 -8.85 26.58 -18.41
N HIS A 173 -7.93 26.78 -19.35
CA HIS A 173 -7.16 28.01 -19.42
C HIS A 173 -7.99 29.07 -20.17
N GLY A 174 -8.35 30.13 -19.46
CA GLY A 174 -8.75 31.41 -20.06
C GLY A 174 -10.02 31.99 -19.41
N GLY A 175 -9.99 33.12 -18.73
CA GLY A 175 -8.88 34.02 -18.47
C GLY A 175 -9.36 35.36 -17.92
N ARG A 176 -8.37 36.18 -17.61
CA ARG A 176 -8.38 37.65 -17.69
C ARG A 176 -9.34 38.42 -16.77
N THR A 177 -8.73 38.92 -15.69
CA THR A 177 -8.89 40.26 -15.11
C THR A 177 -9.73 41.24 -15.91
N VAL A 178 -10.76 41.83 -15.28
CA VAL A 178 -11.15 43.22 -15.51
C VAL A 178 -11.46 43.84 -14.16
N ASP A 179 -10.72 44.89 -13.85
CA ASP A 179 -10.92 45.85 -12.77
C ASP A 179 -12.34 46.43 -12.79
N GLY A 180 -12.89 46.73 -11.62
CA GLY A 180 -14.17 47.40 -11.51
C GLY A 180 -14.52 47.70 -10.06
N ASP A 181 -13.90 48.75 -9.54
CA ASP A 181 -14.38 49.49 -8.37
C ASP A 181 -15.86 49.84 -8.58
N GLU A 182 -16.75 49.40 -7.69
CA GLU A 182 -17.95 50.17 -7.34
C GLU A 182 -18.22 50.07 -5.84
N GLU A 183 -18.03 51.23 -5.21
CA GLU A 183 -18.52 51.62 -3.88
C GLU A 183 -20.06 51.57 -3.78
N PHE A 184 -20.55 51.87 -2.56
CA PHE A 184 -21.93 52.22 -2.14
C PHE A 184 -22.83 51.02 -1.77
N LEU A 185 -23.59 50.99 -0.67
CA LEU A 185 -23.84 51.90 0.45
C LEU A 185 -24.43 51.08 1.61
N ASP A 186 -24.06 51.44 2.85
CA ASP A 186 -24.84 51.13 4.04
C ASP A 186 -26.20 51.82 3.96
N ILE A 187 -27.28 51.06 4.18
CA ILE A 187 -28.60 51.60 4.49
C ILE A 187 -29.01 51.03 5.86
N GLU A 188 -28.80 51.84 6.90
CA GLU A 188 -29.58 51.79 8.11
C GLU A 188 -31.02 52.21 7.78
N GLU A 189 -32.01 51.35 8.07
CA GLU A 189 -33.38 51.79 8.27
C GLU A 189 -33.81 51.52 9.71
N SER A 190 -33.75 52.59 10.49
CA SER A 190 -34.62 52.81 11.64
C SER A 190 -36.00 53.22 11.14
N ASN A 191 -37.07 52.59 11.67
CA ASN A 191 -38.33 53.23 12.12
C ASN A 191 -39.52 52.25 12.10
N ASN A 192 -39.86 51.68 13.26
CA ASN A 192 -41.08 52.00 14.03
C ASN A 192 -41.23 51.09 15.25
#